data_AF-A0A1H2KG03-F1
#
_entry.id   AF-A0A1H2KG03-F1
#
_cell.length_a   1.000
_cell.length_b   1.000
_cell.length_c   1.000
_cell.angle_alpha   90.00
_cell.angle_beta   90.00
_cell.angle_gamma   90.00
#
_symmetry.space_group_name_H-M   'P 1'
#
loop_
_entity.id
_entity.type
_entity.pdbx_description
1 polymer ?
#
loop_
_entity_poly.entity_id
_entity_poly.type
_entity_poly.pdbx_seq_one_letter_code
_entity_poly.pdbx_strand_id
1 'polypeptide(L)'
;MPSRSRSTPTVAQRRRQAAITAAAFALIAVVFAVTWFINSGSDSGADESSAAGIVSSASSTERTSAAETTTPRSSARKTTASKSTAAATATVPARVTRTLALIDAGEWPEAARAPGTKGGIAFRNNERLLPAADANGRRITYREWDVNPKEPGRSRDAERIVTGSDGTAWYTADHYRSFILIRGPS
;
A
#
# COMPACT_ATOMS: atom_id res chain seq x y z
N MET A 1 -21.11 -4.25 -54.57
CA MET A 1 -20.60 -4.75 -53.28
C MET A 1 -19.11 -5.02 -53.43
N PRO A 2 -18.20 -4.25 -52.82
CA PRO A 2 -16.76 -4.45 -52.98
C PRO A 2 -16.25 -5.61 -52.12
N SER A 3 -15.53 -6.54 -52.76
CA SER A 3 -14.85 -7.67 -52.13
C SER A 3 -13.66 -7.17 -51.31
N ARG A 4 -13.64 -7.44 -50.00
CA ARG A 4 -12.48 -7.19 -49.14
C ARG A 4 -11.38 -8.23 -49.41
N SER A 5 -10.35 -7.81 -50.14
CA SER A 5 -9.11 -8.58 -50.28
C SER A 5 -8.37 -8.64 -48.94
N ARG A 6 -8.18 -9.85 -48.39
CA ARG A 6 -7.28 -10.07 -47.25
C ARG A 6 -5.84 -10.12 -47.75
N SER A 7 -5.05 -9.09 -47.47
CA SER A 7 -3.61 -9.09 -47.73
C SER A 7 -2.92 -10.09 -46.78
N THR A 8 -2.25 -11.09 -47.35
CA THR A 8 -1.34 -11.97 -46.59
C THR A 8 -0.04 -11.23 -46.30
N PRO A 9 0.42 -11.16 -45.04
CA PRO A 9 1.67 -10.48 -44.71
C PRO A 9 2.87 -11.25 -45.25
N THR A 10 3.81 -10.53 -45.84
CA THR A 10 5.03 -11.08 -46.46
C THR A 10 6.02 -11.61 -45.42
N VAL A 11 6.88 -12.54 -45.84
CA VAL A 11 7.89 -13.22 -44.99
C VAL A 11 8.83 -12.23 -44.27
N ALA A 12 9.08 -11.06 -44.86
CA ALA A 12 9.88 -9.99 -44.25
C ALA A 12 9.21 -9.37 -43.00
N GLN A 13 7.87 -9.33 -42.94
CA GLN A 13 7.12 -8.78 -41.80
C GLN A 13 7.07 -9.77 -40.62
N ARG A 14 7.18 -11.08 -40.88
CA ARG A 14 7.28 -12.12 -39.84
C ARG A 14 8.63 -12.12 -39.10
N ARG A 15 9.73 -11.73 -39.77
CA ARG A 15 11.07 -11.71 -39.15
C ARG A 15 11.28 -10.53 -38.19
N ARG A 16 10.60 -9.40 -38.39
CA ARG A 16 10.69 -8.23 -37.50
C ARG A 16 9.92 -8.41 -36.18
N GLN A 17 8.95 -9.32 -36.11
CA GLN A 17 8.23 -9.64 -34.86
C GLN A 17 8.89 -10.74 -34.02
N ALA A 18 9.84 -11.50 -34.58
CA ALA A 18 10.59 -12.52 -33.83
C ALA A 18 11.79 -11.96 -33.05
N ALA A 19 12.28 -10.76 -33.39
CA ALA A 19 13.47 -10.17 -32.76
C ALA A 19 13.17 -9.36 -31.48
N ILE A 20 11.92 -8.93 -31.25
CA ILE A 20 11.56 -8.08 -30.11
C ILE A 20 11.20 -8.90 -28.86
N THR A 21 10.81 -10.18 -29.00
CA THR A 21 10.46 -11.04 -27.86
C THR A 21 11.66 -11.64 -27.13
N ALA A 22 12.82 -11.83 -27.76
CA ALA A 22 13.98 -12.44 -27.08
C ALA A 22 14.73 -11.49 -26.14
N ALA A 23 14.77 -10.19 -26.42
CA ALA A 23 15.54 -9.22 -25.61
C ALA A 23 14.85 -8.84 -24.29
N ALA A 24 13.51 -8.89 -24.22
CA ALA A 24 12.75 -8.52 -23.02
C ALA A 24 12.83 -9.59 -21.91
N PHE A 25 12.84 -10.88 -22.26
CA PHE A 25 12.95 -11.96 -21.26
C PHE A 25 14.35 -12.08 -20.65
N ALA A 26 15.42 -11.76 -21.40
CA ALA A 26 16.79 -11.79 -20.89
C ALA A 26 17.05 -10.70 -19.84
N LEU A 27 16.53 -9.47 -20.04
CA LEU A 27 16.65 -8.39 -19.05
C LEU A 27 15.84 -8.67 -17.77
N ILE A 28 14.65 -9.26 -17.90
CA ILE A 28 13.83 -9.63 -16.74
C ILE A 28 14.48 -10.76 -15.93
N ALA A 29 15.08 -11.76 -16.58
CA ALA A 29 15.79 -12.85 -15.90
C ALA A 29 17.04 -12.37 -15.12
N VAL A 30 17.79 -11.41 -15.67
CA VAL A 30 18.96 -10.82 -14.99
C VAL A 30 18.56 -10.00 -13.76
N VAL A 31 17.48 -9.19 -13.86
CA VAL A 31 16.99 -8.41 -12.72
C VAL A 31 16.42 -9.31 -11.61
N PHE A 32 15.73 -10.39 -11.95
CA PHE A 32 15.27 -11.38 -10.96
C PHE A 32 16.43 -12.12 -10.28
N ALA A 33 17.48 -12.49 -11.02
CA ALA A 33 18.65 -13.16 -10.45
C ALA A 33 19.42 -12.26 -9.46
N VAL A 34 19.60 -10.97 -9.78
CA VAL A 34 20.29 -10.02 -8.90
C VAL A 34 19.46 -9.71 -7.64
N THR A 35 18.13 -9.60 -7.78
CA THR A 35 17.25 -9.29 -6.63
C THR A 35 17.11 -10.49 -5.69
N TRP A 36 17.16 -11.72 -6.21
CA TRP A 36 17.15 -12.93 -5.38
C TRP A 36 18.50 -13.17 -4.68
N PHE A 37 19.62 -12.85 -5.33
CA PHE A 37 20.96 -13.04 -4.75
C PHE A 37 21.30 -12.06 -3.61
N ILE A 38 20.78 -10.83 -3.63
CA ILE A 38 20.98 -9.87 -2.52
C ILE A 38 20.13 -10.24 -1.30
N ASN A 39 18.99 -10.93 -1.50
CA ASN A 39 18.04 -11.23 -0.42
C ASN A 39 18.09 -12.70 0.07
N SER A 40 19.05 -13.50 -0.40
CA SER A 40 19.14 -14.95 -0.09
C SER A 40 20.55 -15.38 0.34
N GLY A 41 21.12 -14.70 1.34
CA GLY A 41 22.25 -15.20 2.13
C GLY A 41 21.92 -15.00 3.61
N SER A 42 21.06 -15.85 4.17
CA SER A 42 21.42 -17.09 4.90
C SER A 42 21.85 -16.82 6.34
N ASP A 43 20.88 -16.99 7.24
CA ASP A 43 21.10 -17.46 8.59
C ASP A 43 21.89 -18.77 8.57
N SER A 44 22.97 -18.86 9.34
CA SER A 44 23.55 -20.11 9.85
C SER A 44 24.28 -19.83 11.15
N GLY A 45 23.69 -20.25 12.26
CA GLY A 45 24.42 -20.47 13.50
C GLY A 45 25.15 -21.82 13.46
N ALA A 46 26.36 -21.86 14.04
CA ALA A 46 26.92 -23.00 14.76
C ALA A 46 28.23 -22.56 15.47
N ASP A 47 28.22 -22.83 16.78
CA ASP A 47 29.28 -23.13 17.74
C ASP A 47 30.66 -23.59 17.21
N GLU A 48 31.78 -23.11 17.81
CA GLU A 48 32.52 -23.76 18.92
C GLU A 48 33.90 -23.11 19.16
N SER A 49 34.28 -23.09 20.44
CA SER A 49 35.50 -22.72 21.17
C SER A 49 36.90 -22.88 20.52
N SER A 50 37.82 -21.96 20.86
CA SER A 50 39.07 -22.30 21.58
C SER A 50 39.92 -21.07 21.99
N ALA A 51 40.04 -20.95 23.32
CA ALA A 51 41.20 -20.66 24.17
C ALA A 51 42.26 -19.57 23.85
N ALA A 52 42.49 -18.80 24.92
CA ALA A 52 43.76 -18.30 25.49
C ALA A 52 44.29 -16.93 25.02
N GLY A 53 44.46 -16.03 26.00
CA GLY A 53 45.37 -14.89 25.89
C GLY A 53 45.00 -13.62 26.66
N ILE A 54 45.11 -13.67 28.00
CA ILE A 54 45.53 -12.59 28.91
C ILE A 54 46.08 -11.30 28.25
N VAL A 55 45.55 -10.12 28.62
CA VAL A 55 46.18 -9.15 29.54
C VAL A 55 45.24 -7.99 29.92
N SER A 56 45.41 -7.55 31.16
CA SER A 56 44.80 -6.42 31.85
C SER A 56 44.73 -5.10 31.06
N SER A 57 43.74 -4.28 31.37
CA SER A 57 43.96 -2.91 31.84
C SER A 57 42.71 -2.36 32.53
N ALA A 58 42.98 -1.64 33.62
CA ALA A 58 42.04 -1.31 34.67
C ALA A 58 41.37 0.07 34.47
N SER A 59 40.33 0.25 35.28
CA SER A 59 39.90 1.50 35.92
C SER A 59 39.17 2.54 35.06
N SER A 60 37.89 2.75 35.40
CA SER A 60 37.41 3.89 36.21
C SER A 60 35.92 4.11 35.90
N THR A 61 34.99 3.89 36.84
CA THR A 61 34.23 4.93 37.57
C THR A 61 33.60 5.97 36.62
N GLU A 62 32.28 6.20 36.58
CA GLU A 62 31.43 6.54 37.73
C GLU A 62 29.95 6.19 37.51
N ARG A 63 29.29 5.95 38.65
CA ARG A 63 27.85 6.00 38.87
C ARG A 63 27.34 7.43 38.69
N THR A 64 26.07 7.62 38.36
CA THR A 64 25.09 8.26 39.26
C THR A 64 23.68 8.09 38.70
N SER A 65 22.86 7.41 39.51
CA SER A 65 21.41 7.35 39.45
C SER A 65 20.89 8.19 40.63
N ALA A 66 20.01 9.15 40.36
CA ALA A 66 19.09 9.80 41.30
C ALA A 66 18.17 10.67 40.40
N ALA A 67 16.93 10.30 40.14
CA ALA A 67 15.76 10.31 41.03
C ALA A 67 15.33 11.72 41.45
N GLU A 68 14.00 11.86 41.54
CA GLU A 68 13.20 12.98 42.05
C GLU A 68 12.76 14.04 41.03
N THR A 69 11.55 14.61 41.04
CA THR A 69 10.27 14.37 41.74
C THR A 69 9.29 15.43 41.19
N THR A 70 7.98 15.17 41.28
CA THR A 70 6.83 16.13 41.19
C THR A 70 6.49 16.84 39.87
N THR A 71 5.30 16.55 39.31
CA THR A 71 4.05 17.33 39.53
C THR A 71 3.02 16.95 38.44
N PRO A 72 1.76 16.61 38.76
CA PRO A 72 0.70 16.40 37.79
C PRO A 72 0.04 17.75 37.44
N ARG A 73 0.04 18.14 36.16
CA ARG A 73 -0.75 19.30 35.69
C ARG A 73 -1.86 18.84 34.76
N SER A 74 -3.01 18.61 35.38
CA SER A 74 -4.33 18.71 34.75
C SER A 74 -4.48 20.10 34.14
N SER A 75 -4.78 20.19 32.83
CA SER A 75 -5.55 21.29 32.23
C SER A 75 -5.95 20.99 30.78
N ALA A 76 -7.24 21.14 30.52
CA ALA A 76 -7.85 21.37 29.21
C ALA A 76 -8.00 20.16 28.26
N ARG A 77 -8.77 19.18 28.73
CA ARG A 77 -9.67 18.38 27.87
C ARG A 77 -10.63 19.35 27.16
N LYS A 78 -10.29 19.77 25.95
CA LYS A 78 -11.23 20.42 25.03
C LYS A 78 -12.20 19.35 24.55
N THR A 79 -13.37 19.31 25.18
CA THR A 79 -14.53 18.54 24.75
C THR A 79 -15.02 19.09 23.40
N THR A 80 -14.48 18.59 22.30
CA THR A 80 -15.22 18.55 21.04
C THR A 80 -16.00 17.26 21.03
N ALA A 81 -17.27 17.38 21.39
CA ALA A 81 -18.35 16.44 21.22
C ALA A 81 -18.00 15.17 20.41
N SER A 82 -17.67 14.09 21.10
CA SER A 82 -18.02 12.75 20.63
C SER A 82 -19.55 12.71 20.56
N LYS A 83 -20.13 13.08 19.41
CA LYS A 83 -21.43 12.54 19.02
C LYS A 83 -21.21 11.07 18.68
N SER A 84 -21.08 10.26 19.72
CA SER A 84 -21.52 8.88 19.68
C SER A 84 -23.05 8.95 19.65
N THR A 85 -23.60 9.00 18.45
CA THR A 85 -25.03 8.83 18.22
C THR A 85 -25.16 7.59 17.36
N ALA A 86 -25.58 6.52 18.02
CA ALA A 86 -26.46 5.46 17.55
C ALA A 86 -26.38 5.12 16.06
N ALA A 87 -25.93 3.89 15.77
CA ALA A 87 -26.17 3.09 14.56
C ALA A 87 -27.03 3.79 13.48
N ALA A 88 -26.48 4.85 12.90
CA ALA A 88 -27.00 5.43 11.69
C ALA A 88 -26.67 4.40 10.62
N THR A 89 -27.65 4.03 9.80
CA THR A 89 -27.41 3.40 8.50
C THR A 89 -26.13 4.00 7.95
N ALA A 90 -25.07 3.20 7.82
CA ALA A 90 -23.70 3.71 7.64
C ALA A 90 -23.59 4.42 6.28
N THR A 91 -24.05 5.66 6.23
CA THR A 91 -24.09 6.48 5.03
C THR A 91 -22.68 6.97 4.78
N VAL A 92 -22.17 6.63 3.59
CA VAL A 92 -20.87 7.10 3.13
C VAL A 92 -20.88 8.63 3.08
N PRO A 93 -19.95 9.33 3.75
CA PRO A 93 -19.93 10.79 3.76
C PRO A 93 -19.71 11.38 2.35
N ALA A 94 -20.33 12.53 2.05
CA ALA A 94 -20.24 13.18 0.74
C ALA A 94 -18.81 13.52 0.28
N ARG A 95 -17.88 13.74 1.22
CA ARG A 95 -16.45 13.94 0.90
C ARG A 95 -15.83 12.69 0.26
N VAL A 96 -16.22 11.50 0.72
CA VAL A 96 -15.71 10.21 0.23
C VAL A 96 -16.18 10.01 -1.21
N THR A 97 -17.46 10.26 -1.50
CA THR A 97 -17.98 10.14 -2.87
C THR A 97 -17.37 11.17 -3.81
N ARG A 98 -17.07 12.39 -3.33
CA ARG A 98 -16.31 13.38 -4.10
C ARG A 98 -14.90 12.92 -4.42
N THR A 99 -14.17 12.38 -3.44
CA THR A 99 -12.83 11.82 -3.67
C THR A 99 -12.89 10.62 -4.62
N LEU A 100 -13.89 9.74 -4.49
CA LEU A 100 -14.10 8.63 -5.43
C LEU A 100 -14.27 9.11 -6.87
N ALA A 101 -15.03 10.18 -7.11
CA ALA A 101 -15.17 10.75 -8.45
C ALA A 101 -13.83 11.26 -9.03
N LEU A 102 -12.97 11.85 -8.19
CA LEU A 102 -11.61 12.27 -8.60
C LEU A 102 -10.70 11.06 -8.88
N ILE A 103 -10.85 9.98 -8.11
CA ILE A 103 -10.14 8.71 -8.34
C ILE A 103 -10.57 8.12 -9.70
N ASP A 104 -11.87 8.06 -9.96
CA ASP A 104 -12.40 7.53 -11.23
C ASP A 104 -11.95 8.38 -12.44
N ALA A 105 -11.80 9.70 -12.25
CA ALA A 105 -11.27 10.61 -13.26
C ALA A 105 -9.73 10.53 -13.43
N GLY A 106 -9.03 9.81 -12.55
CA GLY A 106 -7.57 9.74 -12.54
C GLY A 106 -6.87 11.03 -12.07
N GLU A 107 -7.60 11.89 -11.35
CA GLU A 107 -7.11 13.20 -10.87
C GLU A 107 -6.61 13.15 -9.42
N TRP A 108 -6.96 12.10 -8.67
CA TRP A 108 -6.49 11.89 -7.30
C TRP A 108 -5.23 11.00 -7.28
N PRO A 109 -4.21 11.29 -6.45
CA PRO A 109 -4.14 12.26 -5.36
C PRO A 109 -3.71 13.70 -5.74
N GLU A 110 -3.37 13.98 -6.99
CA GLU A 110 -2.81 15.26 -7.43
C GLU A 110 -3.77 16.44 -7.17
N ALA A 111 -5.07 16.24 -7.40
CA ALA A 111 -6.13 17.21 -7.13
C ALA A 111 -6.20 17.64 -5.67
N ALA A 112 -5.67 16.85 -4.72
CA ALA A 112 -5.59 17.21 -3.31
C ALA A 112 -4.68 18.42 -3.06
N ARG A 113 -3.70 18.68 -3.95
CA ARG A 113 -2.66 19.72 -3.80
C ARG A 113 -1.97 19.69 -2.42
N ALA A 114 -1.86 18.50 -1.84
CA ALA A 114 -1.35 18.28 -0.49
C ALA A 114 -0.21 17.25 -0.54
N PRO A 115 1.06 17.71 -0.50
CA PRO A 115 2.22 16.82 -0.56
C PRO A 115 2.16 15.71 0.50
N GLY A 116 2.32 14.47 0.04
CA GLY A 116 2.27 13.29 0.91
C GLY A 116 0.90 12.62 1.02
N THR A 117 -0.15 13.15 0.38
CA THR A 117 -1.36 12.38 0.06
C THR A 117 -0.99 11.25 -0.90
N LYS A 118 -1.53 10.05 -0.67
CA LYS A 118 -1.19 8.83 -1.41
C LYS A 118 -2.44 8.20 -2.04
N GLY A 119 -2.22 7.50 -3.14
CA GLY A 119 -3.24 6.70 -3.77
C GLY A 119 -2.69 5.85 -4.90
N GLY A 120 -3.49 4.89 -5.36
CA GLY A 120 -3.19 4.04 -6.51
C GLY A 120 -2.23 2.90 -6.21
N ILE A 121 -1.78 2.73 -4.97
CA ILE A 121 -0.91 1.61 -4.57
C ILE A 121 -1.73 0.34 -4.33
N ALA A 122 -1.11 -0.83 -4.48
CA ALA A 122 -1.80 -2.10 -4.38
C ALA A 122 -2.27 -2.38 -2.95
N PHE A 123 -3.57 -2.65 -2.79
CA PHE A 123 -4.13 -3.16 -1.55
C PHE A 123 -4.17 -4.68 -1.61
N ARG A 124 -3.52 -5.34 -0.64
CA ARG A 124 -3.31 -6.79 -0.69
C ARG A 124 -4.51 -7.62 -0.24
N ASN A 125 -5.45 -7.02 0.52
CA ASN A 125 -6.59 -7.72 1.10
C ASN A 125 -6.15 -8.98 1.89
N ASN A 126 -5.13 -8.85 2.74
CA ASN A 126 -4.55 -9.99 3.47
C ASN A 126 -5.54 -10.55 4.50
N GLU A 127 -6.35 -9.67 5.08
CA GLU A 127 -7.39 -9.97 6.06
C GLU A 127 -8.64 -10.56 5.40
N ARG A 128 -8.70 -10.57 4.05
CA ARG A 128 -9.78 -11.14 3.24
C ARG A 128 -11.17 -10.59 3.59
N LEU A 129 -11.22 -9.31 3.99
CA LEU A 129 -12.47 -8.61 4.30
C LEU A 129 -13.22 -8.19 3.03
N LEU A 130 -12.52 -8.09 1.90
CA LEU A 130 -13.12 -7.83 0.59
C LEU A 130 -13.18 -9.13 -0.24
N PRO A 131 -14.13 -9.24 -1.21
CA PRO A 131 -14.20 -10.40 -2.10
C PRO A 131 -12.87 -10.69 -2.81
N ALA A 132 -12.50 -11.96 -2.92
CA ALA A 132 -11.25 -12.35 -3.59
C ALA A 132 -11.40 -12.50 -5.11
N ALA A 133 -12.61 -12.75 -5.59
CA ALA A 133 -12.92 -12.99 -6.98
C ALA A 133 -14.23 -12.28 -7.38
N ASP A 134 -14.32 -11.91 -8.66
CA ASP A 134 -15.50 -11.29 -9.27
C ASP A 134 -16.61 -12.33 -9.51
N ALA A 135 -17.74 -11.86 -10.06
CA ALA A 135 -18.90 -12.73 -10.37
C ALA A 135 -18.57 -13.86 -11.38
N ASN A 136 -17.48 -13.74 -12.14
CA ASN A 136 -17.02 -14.73 -13.11
C ASN A 136 -15.89 -15.62 -12.55
N GLY A 137 -15.55 -15.48 -11.27
CA GLY A 137 -14.46 -16.21 -10.63
C GLY A 137 -13.05 -15.70 -10.95
N ARG A 138 -12.90 -14.53 -11.58
CA ARG A 138 -11.57 -13.92 -11.82
C ARG A 138 -11.11 -13.22 -10.55
N ARG A 139 -9.82 -13.34 -10.23
CA ARG A 139 -9.24 -12.69 -9.06
C ARG A 139 -9.38 -11.17 -9.14
N ILE A 140 -9.90 -10.54 -8.08
CA ILE A 140 -9.98 -9.08 -7.97
C ILE A 140 -8.63 -8.55 -7.48
N THR A 141 -8.13 -7.53 -8.16
CA THR A 141 -7.00 -6.73 -7.69
C THR A 141 -7.52 -5.42 -7.12
N TYR A 142 -6.92 -4.96 -6.03
CA TYR A 142 -7.37 -3.77 -5.33
C TYR A 142 -6.29 -2.70 -5.31
N ARG A 143 -6.73 -1.44 -5.34
CA ARG A 143 -5.88 -0.27 -5.07
C ARG A 143 -6.46 0.52 -3.92
N GLU A 144 -5.59 1.09 -3.09
CA GLU A 144 -5.98 1.96 -1.98
C GLU A 144 -5.69 3.43 -2.26
N TRP A 145 -6.50 4.29 -1.66
CA TRP A 145 -6.48 5.73 -1.83
C TRP A 145 -6.76 6.41 -0.49
N ASP A 146 -5.94 7.40 -0.13
CA ASP A 146 -6.27 8.31 0.97
C ASP A 146 -7.57 9.05 0.62
N VAL A 147 -8.47 9.22 1.58
CA VAL A 147 -9.74 9.95 1.37
C VAL A 147 -9.54 11.46 1.43
N ASN A 148 -8.81 11.91 2.44
CA ASN A 148 -8.61 13.32 2.73
C ASN A 148 -7.19 13.76 2.30
N PRO A 149 -7.01 15.04 1.90
CA PRO A 149 -5.68 15.60 1.72
C PRO A 149 -4.87 15.48 3.01
N LYS A 150 -3.60 15.07 2.92
CA LYS A 150 -2.72 14.98 4.08
C LYS A 150 -2.47 16.36 4.69
N GLU A 151 -2.69 16.50 5.98
CA GLU A 151 -2.37 17.73 6.71
C GLU A 151 -0.85 17.93 6.88
N PRO A 152 -0.32 19.17 6.70
CA PRO A 152 1.08 19.48 6.98
C PRO A 152 1.48 19.18 8.43
N GLY A 153 2.64 18.54 8.62
CA GLY A 153 3.14 18.19 9.95
C GLY A 153 2.36 17.08 10.67
N ARG A 154 1.40 16.42 10.00
CA ARG A 154 0.65 15.29 10.54
C ARG A 154 0.89 14.02 9.74
N SER A 155 0.63 12.88 10.37
CA SER A 155 0.50 11.61 9.65
C SER A 155 -0.78 11.62 8.82
N ARG A 156 -0.88 10.70 7.86
CA ARG A 156 -2.15 10.41 7.19
C ARG A 156 -3.17 9.94 8.22
N ASP A 157 -4.45 10.22 7.97
CA ASP A 157 -5.55 9.73 8.80
C ASP A 157 -5.81 8.22 8.58
N ALA A 158 -6.90 7.71 9.15
CA ALA A 158 -7.32 6.32 9.02
C ALA A 158 -8.22 6.03 7.80
N GLU A 159 -8.71 7.07 7.11
CA GLU A 159 -9.77 6.92 6.11
C GLU A 159 -9.22 6.52 4.75
N ARG A 160 -9.79 5.47 4.15
CA ARG A 160 -9.37 4.99 2.84
C ARG A 160 -10.54 4.65 1.95
N ILE A 161 -10.36 4.86 0.65
CA ILE A 161 -11.14 4.23 -0.41
C ILE A 161 -10.31 3.08 -0.98
N VAL A 162 -10.95 1.94 -1.25
CA VAL A 162 -10.36 0.79 -1.91
C VAL A 162 -11.17 0.49 -3.18
N THR A 163 -10.52 0.55 -4.34
CA THR A 163 -11.15 0.28 -5.64
C THR A 163 -10.73 -1.09 -6.15
N GLY A 164 -11.69 -1.91 -6.57
CA GLY A 164 -11.48 -3.22 -7.18
C GLY A 164 -11.40 -3.14 -8.70
N SER A 165 -10.65 -4.07 -9.30
CA SER A 165 -10.57 -4.23 -10.76
C SER A 165 -11.88 -4.68 -11.42
N ASP A 166 -12.86 -5.12 -10.62
CA ASP A 166 -14.22 -5.42 -11.01
C ASP A 166 -15.15 -4.20 -10.98
N GLY A 167 -14.60 -3.00 -10.73
CA GLY A 167 -15.37 -1.75 -10.66
C GLY A 167 -15.89 -1.41 -9.26
N THR A 168 -15.77 -2.32 -8.28
CA THR A 168 -16.21 -2.06 -6.91
C THR A 168 -15.43 -0.92 -6.24
N ALA A 169 -16.09 -0.21 -5.33
CA ALA A 169 -15.44 0.76 -4.46
C ALA A 169 -15.93 0.61 -3.02
N TRP A 170 -14.98 0.52 -2.09
CA TRP A 170 -15.21 0.31 -0.67
C TRP A 170 -14.61 1.46 0.13
N TYR A 171 -15.26 1.85 1.22
CA TYR A 171 -14.79 2.87 2.15
C TYR A 171 -14.50 2.25 3.51
N THR A 172 -13.37 2.62 4.12
CA THR A 172 -13.05 2.31 5.51
C THR A 172 -12.78 3.60 6.27
N ALA A 173 -13.42 3.76 7.43
CA ALA A 173 -13.19 4.87 8.34
C ALA A 173 -12.12 4.56 9.41
N ASP A 174 -11.73 3.28 9.52
CA ASP A 174 -11.05 2.71 10.67
C ASP A 174 -9.77 1.97 10.28
N HIS A 175 -9.16 2.38 9.16
CA HIS A 175 -7.89 1.84 8.64
C HIS A 175 -7.96 0.33 8.39
N TYR A 176 -8.90 -0.06 7.53
CA TYR A 176 -9.11 -1.42 7.00
C TYR A 176 -9.70 -2.43 8.00
N ARG A 177 -10.24 -1.99 9.14
CA ARG A 177 -10.89 -2.91 10.09
C ARG A 177 -12.32 -3.26 9.69
N SER A 178 -13.02 -2.32 9.05
CA SER A 178 -14.34 -2.53 8.47
C SER A 178 -14.49 -1.77 7.16
N PHE A 179 -15.42 -2.23 6.32
CA PHE A 179 -15.68 -1.65 5.00
C PHE A 179 -17.16 -1.41 4.78
N ILE A 180 -17.47 -0.32 4.08
CA ILE A 180 -18.79 0.04 3.57
C ILE A 180 -18.70 0.02 2.04
N LEU A 181 -19.59 -0.71 1.38
CA LEU A 181 -19.69 -0.69 -0.08
C LEU A 181 -20.24 0.65 -0.55
N ILE A 182 -19.48 1.36 -1.39
CA ILE A 182 -19.89 2.63 -2.01
C ILE A 182 -20.50 2.38 -3.38
N ARG A 183 -19.85 1.54 -4.20
CA ARG A 183 -20.23 1.18 -5.57
C ARG A 183 -20.01 -0.31 -5.78
N GLY A 184 -21.00 -0.99 -6.35
CA GLY A 184 -20.93 -2.40 -6.73
C GLY A 184 -20.06 -2.68 -7.97
N PRO A 185 -19.92 -3.94 -8.38
CA PRO A 185 -19.18 -4.31 -9.58
C PRO A 185 -19.85 -3.77 -10.86
N SER A 186 -19.05 -3.54 -11.91
CA SER A 186 -19.45 -2.97 -13.21
C SER A 186 -19.15 -3.91 -14.37
#